data_AF-A0A7W0PJI3-F1
#
_entry.id   AF-A0A7W0PJI3-F1
#
_cell.length_a   1.000
_cell.length_b   1.000
_cell.length_c   1.000
_cell.angle_alpha   90.00
_cell.angle_beta   90.00
_cell.angle_gamma   90.00
#
_symmetry.space_group_name_H-M   'P 1'
#
loop_
_entity.id
_entity.type
_entity.pdbx_description
1 polymer ?
#
loop_
_entity_poly.entity_id
_entity_poly.type
_entity_poly.pdbx_seq_one_letter_code
_entity_poly.pdbx_strand_id
1 'polypeptide(L)'
;MTFLIAFIVPMVIGLWAQHRVKSTFARNLQVPASHGLTGAQVARRILDSNCLQEVPIEETPGSLSDHYDPRSRSVHLSPEVFSG
;
A
#
# COMPACT_ATOMS: atom_id res chain seq x y z
N MET A 1 24.58 22.58 -20.92
CA MET A 1 24.70 22.27 -19.47
C MET A 1 23.39 22.45 -18.72
N THR A 2 22.61 23.51 -18.96
CA THR A 2 21.30 23.76 -18.31
C THR A 2 20.30 22.60 -18.46
N PHE A 3 20.22 21.97 -19.63
CA PHE A 3 19.35 20.80 -19.86
C PHE A 3 19.72 19.57 -19.00
N LEU A 4 21.01 19.36 -18.73
CA LEU A 4 21.45 18.24 -17.87
C LEU A 4 21.02 18.48 -16.42
N ILE A 5 21.16 19.71 -15.92
CA ILE A 5 20.72 20.06 -14.56
C ILE A 5 19.19 19.93 -14.44
N ALA A 6 18.44 20.40 -15.44
CA ALA A 6 16.99 20.29 -15.48
C ALA A 6 16.48 18.84 -15.47
N PHE A 7 17.29 17.87 -15.91
CA PHE A 7 16.96 16.45 -15.88
C PHE A 7 17.47 15.74 -14.61
N ILE A 8 18.73 15.98 -14.23
CA ILE A 8 19.39 15.28 -13.12
C ILE A 8 18.74 15.62 -11.78
N VAL A 9 18.39 16.89 -11.55
CA VAL A 9 17.80 17.32 -10.27
C VAL A 9 16.47 16.61 -9.96
N PRO A 10 15.43 16.65 -10.83
CA PRO A 10 14.19 15.91 -10.57
C PRO A 10 14.40 14.39 -10.54
N MET A 11 15.34 13.86 -11.33
CA MET A 11 15.67 12.42 -11.29
C MET A 11 16.19 12.00 -9.90
N VAL A 12 17.15 12.73 -9.34
CA VAL A 12 17.71 12.44 -8.01
C VAL A 12 16.63 12.55 -6.93
N ILE A 13 15.78 13.57 -7.00
CA ILE A 13 14.66 13.74 -6.06
C ILE A 13 13.67 12.56 -6.18
N GLY A 14 13.33 12.14 -7.40
CA GLY A 14 12.44 11.01 -7.64
C GLY A 14 12.99 9.70 -7.09
N LEU A 15 14.28 9.42 -7.33
CA LEU A 15 14.96 8.24 -6.79
C LEU A 15 15.00 8.26 -5.26
N TRP A 16 15.31 9.40 -4.65
CA TRP A 16 15.30 9.55 -3.20
C TRP A 16 13.90 9.33 -2.62
N ALA A 17 12.86 9.91 -3.21
CA ALA A 17 11.48 9.74 -2.77
C ALA A 17 11.04 8.27 -2.86
N GLN A 18 11.33 7.61 -3.98
CA GLN A 18 11.03 6.19 -4.17
C GLN A 18 11.74 5.32 -3.13
N HIS A 19 13.02 5.60 -2.86
CA HIS A 19 13.78 4.89 -1.83
C HIS A 19 13.17 5.10 -0.43
N ARG A 20 12.79 6.34 -0.11
CA ARG A 20 12.19 6.70 1.19
C ARG A 20 10.86 5.98 1.43
N VAL A 21 9.99 5.89 0.42
CA VAL A 21 8.71 5.17 0.51
C VAL A 21 8.94 3.69 0.78
N LYS A 22 9.77 3.04 -0.05
CA LYS A 22 10.06 1.60 0.09
C LYS A 22 10.69 1.28 1.45
N SER A 23 11.67 2.08 1.89
CA SER A 23 12.33 1.89 3.20
C SER A 23 11.38 2.06 4.37
N THR A 24 10.50 3.07 4.31
CA THR A 24 9.52 3.32 5.39
C THR A 24 8.49 2.20 5.47
N PHE A 25 8.00 1.74 4.32
CA PHE A 25 7.07 0.62 4.24
C PHE A 25 7.67 -0.67 4.81
N ALA A 26 8.88 -1.04 4.37
CA ALA A 26 9.58 -2.23 4.86
C ALA A 26 9.84 -2.19 6.37
N ARG A 27 10.08 -1.00 6.94
CA ARG A 27 10.24 -0.83 8.38
C ARG A 27 8.91 -1.05 9.12
N ASN A 28 7.81 -0.51 8.61
CA ASN A 28 6.51 -0.62 9.27
C ASN A 28 5.91 -2.02 9.15
N LEU A 29 6.19 -2.76 8.07
CA LEU A 29 5.81 -4.18 7.94
C LEU A 29 6.39 -5.07 9.05
N GLN A 30 7.54 -4.71 9.62
CA GLN A 30 8.15 -5.47 10.72
C GLN A 30 7.52 -5.15 12.08
N VAL A 31 6.66 -4.13 12.16
CA VAL A 31 6.01 -3.73 13.40
C VAL A 31 4.70 -4.52 13.51
N PRO A 32 4.58 -5.44 14.48
CA PRO A 32 3.36 -6.23 14.62
C PRO A 32 2.16 -5.34 14.96
N ALA A 33 1.02 -5.65 14.36
CA ALA A 33 -0.23 -4.96 14.68
C ALA A 33 -0.58 -5.15 16.16
N SER A 34 -0.91 -4.05 16.87
CA SER A 34 -1.14 -4.07 18.32
C SER A 34 -2.27 -5.01 18.78
N HIS A 35 -3.17 -5.38 17.87
CA HIS A 35 -4.31 -6.27 18.12
C HIS A 35 -4.12 -7.67 17.50
N GLY A 36 -2.95 -7.98 16.93
CA GLY A 36 -2.68 -9.28 16.27
C GLY A 36 -3.53 -9.55 15.04
N LEU A 37 -4.14 -8.51 14.45
CA LEU A 37 -5.00 -8.63 13.28
C LEU A 37 -4.17 -8.51 12.00
N THR A 38 -4.50 -9.32 10.99
CA THR A 38 -3.94 -9.18 9.64
C THR A 38 -4.51 -7.94 8.93
N GLY A 39 -3.85 -7.44 7.89
CA GLY A 39 -4.39 -6.30 7.14
C GLY A 39 -5.74 -6.61 6.50
N ALA A 40 -5.98 -7.85 6.07
CA ALA A 40 -7.30 -8.28 5.59
C ALA A 40 -8.38 -8.18 6.68
N GLN A 41 -8.08 -8.57 7.92
CA GLN A 41 -9.01 -8.46 9.04
C GLN A 41 -9.28 -7.00 9.44
N VAL A 42 -8.24 -6.16 9.41
CA VAL A 42 -8.37 -4.72 9.66
C VAL A 42 -9.25 -4.07 8.59
N ALA A 43 -8.99 -4.35 7.31
CA ALA A 43 -9.79 -3.87 6.20
C ALA A 43 -11.26 -4.31 6.34
N ARG A 44 -11.49 -5.58 6.72
CA ARG A 44 -12.84 -6.09 6.95
C ARG A 44 -13.57 -5.34 8.04
N ARG A 45 -12.92 -5.15 9.19
CA ARG A 45 -13.48 -4.41 10.32
C ARG A 45 -13.85 -2.97 9.96
N ILE A 46 -13.00 -2.29 9.18
CA ILE A 46 -13.26 -0.92 8.72
C ILE A 46 -14.48 -0.87 7.80
N LEU A 47 -14.58 -1.78 6.82
CA LEU A 47 -15.71 -1.85 5.90
C LEU A 47 -17.02 -2.17 6.63
N ASP A 48 -16.98 -3.14 7.54
CA ASP A 48 -18.16 -3.53 8.33
C ASP A 48 -18.65 -2.38 9.23
N SER A 49 -17.73 -1.59 9.81
CA SER A 49 -18.08 -0.41 10.61
C SER A 49 -18.72 0.73 9.81
N ASN A 50 -18.59 0.69 8.48
CA ASN A 50 -19.18 1.65 7.56
C ASN A 50 -20.35 1.06 6.75
N CYS A 51 -20.89 -0.09 7.18
CA CYS A 51 -21.99 -0.78 6.48
C CYS A 51 -21.66 -1.15 5.03
N LEU A 52 -20.41 -1.57 4.77
CA LEU A 52 -19.90 -2.01 3.46
C LEU A 52 -19.55 -3.50 3.46
N GLN A 53 -20.40 -4.34 4.05
CA GLN A 53 -20.14 -5.78 4.18
C GLN A 53 -20.03 -6.47 2.81
N GLU A 54 -20.70 -5.94 1.79
CA GLU A 54 -20.74 -6.45 0.43
C GLU A 54 -19.48 -6.18 -0.39
N VAL A 55 -18.61 -5.25 0.05
CA VAL A 55 -17.33 -4.97 -0.62
C VAL A 55 -16.40 -6.15 -0.38
N PRO A 56 -15.94 -6.89 -1.41
CA PRO A 56 -15.01 -7.99 -1.20
C PRO A 56 -13.59 -7.48 -0.92
N ILE A 57 -12.81 -8.26 -0.17
CA ILE A 57 -11.36 -8.05 0.01
C ILE A 57 -10.63 -9.20 -0.68
N GLU A 58 -9.72 -8.86 -1.57
CA GLU A 58 -8.96 -9.81 -2.36
C GLU A 58 -7.47 -9.55 -2.23
N GLU A 59 -6.66 -10.58 -2.43
CA GLU A 59 -5.21 -10.45 -2.53
C GLU A 59 -4.84 -10.08 -3.99
N THR A 60 -3.92 -9.15 -4.18
CA THR A 60 -3.36 -8.79 -5.50
C THR A 60 -1.86 -9.04 -5.51
N PRO A 61 -1.28 -9.49 -6.64
CA PRO A 61 0.17 -9.63 -6.76
C PRO A 61 0.90 -8.29 -6.64
N GLY A 62 2.18 -8.37 -6.26
CA GLY A 62 3.08 -7.22 -6.11
C GLY A 62 3.22 -6.75 -4.66
N SER A 63 4.15 -5.82 -4.43
CA SER A 63 4.33 -5.13 -3.14
C SER A 63 3.92 -3.68 -3.33
N LEU A 64 3.36 -3.06 -2.29
CA LEU A 64 2.79 -1.71 -2.36
C LEU A 64 1.74 -1.57 -3.48
N SER A 65 1.03 -2.65 -3.76
CA SER A 65 0.04 -2.74 -4.84
C SER A 65 -1.40 -2.63 -4.31
N ASP A 66 -1.59 -2.30 -3.04
CA ASP A 66 -2.90 -2.14 -2.41
C ASP A 66 -3.71 -1.03 -3.10
N HIS A 67 -4.96 -1.34 -3.48
CA HIS A 67 -5.84 -0.37 -4.13
C HIS A 67 -7.31 -0.79 -4.05
N TYR A 68 -8.20 0.17 -4.31
CA TYR A 68 -9.62 -0.09 -4.55
C TYR A 68 -9.86 -0.21 -6.05
N ASP A 69 -10.57 -1.24 -6.49
CA ASP A 69 -11.07 -1.35 -7.86
C ASP A 69 -12.54 -0.89 -7.91
N PRO A 70 -12.84 0.27 -8.52
CA PRO A 70 -14.21 0.78 -8.63
C PRO A 70 -15.10 -0.02 -9.59
N ARG A 71 -14.52 -0.85 -10.48
CA ARG A 71 -15.27 -1.64 -11.46
C ARG A 71 -15.93 -2.86 -10.80
N SER A 72 -15.18 -3.56 -9.97
CA SER A 72 -15.64 -4.70 -9.16
C SER A 72 -16.12 -4.28 -7.77
N ARG A 73 -15.89 -3.02 -7.37
CA ARG A 73 -16.16 -2.46 -6.04
C ARG A 73 -15.47 -3.26 -4.94
N SER A 74 -14.22 -3.66 -5.18
CA SER A 74 -13.41 -4.54 -4.32
C SER A 74 -12.19 -3.81 -3.76
N VAL A 75 -11.73 -4.24 -2.58
CA VAL A 75 -10.47 -3.79 -1.99
C VAL A 75 -9.42 -4.87 -2.24
N HIS A 76 -8.33 -4.50 -2.89
CA HIS A 76 -7.20 -5.38 -3.14
C HIS A 76 -6.05 -5.04 -2.21
N LEU A 77 -5.52 -6.05 -1.53
CA LEU A 77 -4.36 -5.90 -0.66
C LEU A 77 -3.17 -6.68 -1.22
N SER A 78 -1.97 -6.11 -1.12
CA SER A 78 -0.74 -6.81 -1.45
C SER A 78 -0.52 -7.98 -0.47
N PRO A 79 0.25 -9.03 -0.84
CA PRO A 79 0.37 -10.23 -0.01
C PRO A 79 0.89 -9.92 1.39
N GLU A 80 1.89 -9.02 1.46
CA GLU A 80 2.54 -8.56 2.69
C GLU A 80 1.55 -7.87 3.64
N VAL A 81 0.58 -7.13 3.10
CA VAL A 81 -0.46 -6.45 3.90
C VAL A 81 -1.62 -7.40 4.20
N PHE A 82 -2.02 -8.23 3.23
CA PHE A 82 -3.14 -9.16 3.37
C PHE A 82 -2.90 -10.15 4.52
N SER A 83 -1.70 -10.75 4.58
CA SER A 83 -1.31 -11.70 5.63
C SER A 83 -0.97 -11.06 6.96
N GLY A 84 -0.55 -9.78 6.96
CA GLY A 84 -0.03 -9.07 8.13
C GLY A 84 1.41 -9.43 8.47
#